data_AF-A0A8J3ZAR6-F1
#
_entry.id   AF-A0A8J3ZAR6-F1
#
_cell.length_a   1.000
_cell.length_b   1.000
_cell.length_c   1.000
_cell.angle_alpha   90.00
_cell.angle_beta   90.00
_cell.angle_gamma   90.00
#
_symmetry.space_group_name_H-M   'P 1'
#
loop_
_entity.id
_entity.type
_entity.pdbx_description
1 polymer ?
#
loop_
_entity_poly.entity_id
_entity_poly.type
_entity_poly.pdbx_seq_one_letter_code
_entity_poly.pdbx_strand_id
1 'polypeptide(L)'
;MTCPASWAGPRRGVLAEAAEKAGLGTVSFVAEPVAAAAYFVHVLGHTMPTGSVLVVHDMGAGTFDVTAVARTARGFEVVAVAGRDDLGGADLDAALVDHLGTAAGIDHPWVTHPATVEERRWRRLLWDDVTAAKERLSRAATAEILVPAAGVEAHLTRAELESAVGPALAESVAATAKLTAAVTAGTRGVAGVFLVGGTSRIPLLSTLLFRALGRAPVAIEQPELVVAEGSVLPGVPKDPAPASARPTVGPVAGPAPAAPVPPRPERWRRWLPAALMPLAAASATVLMAVGTLVVLGVAVGGLVGWSILNGQGFLPNWGWLPAAPWSAEPPPGA
;
A
#
# COMPACT_ATOMS: atom_id res chain seq x y z
N MET A 1 -19.11 15.13 -13.73
CA MET A 1 -18.19 13.97 -13.61
C MET A 1 -16.83 14.47 -13.20
N THR A 2 -16.08 13.68 -12.45
CA THR A 2 -14.70 14.02 -12.08
C THR A 2 -13.72 13.40 -13.07
N CYS A 3 -12.56 14.02 -13.24
CA CYS A 3 -11.45 13.44 -14.00
C CYS A 3 -10.09 13.95 -13.50
N PRO A 4 -9.01 13.20 -13.72
CA PRO A 4 -7.67 13.65 -13.37
C PRO A 4 -7.32 14.99 -14.03
N ALA A 5 -6.62 15.87 -13.30
CA ALA A 5 -6.25 17.20 -13.82
C ALA A 5 -5.34 17.14 -15.05
N SER A 6 -4.57 16.05 -15.19
CA SER A 6 -3.66 15.78 -16.30
C SER A 6 -4.37 15.39 -17.61
N TRP A 7 -5.66 15.04 -17.57
CA TRP A 7 -6.37 14.55 -18.76
C TRP A 7 -6.63 15.68 -19.77
N ALA A 8 -6.11 15.50 -20.98
CA ALA A 8 -6.38 16.34 -22.13
C ALA A 8 -7.74 16.03 -22.78
N GLY A 9 -8.16 16.90 -23.71
CA GLY A 9 -9.44 16.83 -24.43
C GLY A 9 -9.85 15.45 -24.94
N PRO A 10 -8.97 14.65 -25.58
CA PRO A 10 -9.34 13.34 -26.10
C PRO A 10 -9.84 12.36 -25.03
N ARG A 11 -9.16 12.26 -23.88
CA ARG A 11 -9.59 11.38 -22.78
C ARG A 11 -10.93 11.82 -22.19
N ARG A 12 -11.15 13.14 -22.07
CA ARG A 12 -12.42 13.69 -21.59
C ARG A 12 -13.55 13.46 -22.61
N GLY A 13 -13.26 13.53 -23.91
CA GLY A 13 -14.21 13.22 -24.98
C GLY A 13 -14.69 11.78 -24.92
N VAL A 14 -13.78 10.82 -24.77
CA VAL A 14 -14.13 9.39 -24.59
C VAL A 14 -15.03 9.19 -23.36
N LEU A 15 -14.74 9.87 -22.25
CA LEU A 15 -15.57 9.78 -21.05
C LEU A 15 -16.95 10.44 -21.24
N ALA A 16 -17.04 11.55 -21.98
CA ALA A 16 -18.31 12.20 -22.32
C ALA A 16 -19.18 11.31 -23.22
N GLU A 17 -18.59 10.67 -24.24
CA GLU A 17 -19.29 9.70 -25.10
C GLU A 17 -19.80 8.49 -24.29
N ALA A 18 -19.02 8.02 -23.33
CA ALA A 18 -19.44 6.94 -22.44
C ALA A 18 -20.64 7.37 -21.57
N ALA A 19 -20.63 8.61 -21.07
CA ALA A 19 -21.73 9.17 -20.29
C ALA A 19 -23.01 9.31 -21.13
N GLU A 20 -22.89 9.74 -22.39
CA GLU A 20 -24.00 9.81 -23.32
C GLU A 20 -24.60 8.43 -23.61
N LYS A 21 -23.75 7.43 -23.90
CA LYS A 21 -24.17 6.03 -24.09
C LYS A 21 -24.84 5.43 -22.86
N ALA A 22 -24.46 5.89 -21.66
CA ALA A 22 -25.09 5.50 -20.40
C ALA A 22 -26.40 6.24 -20.10
N GLY A 23 -26.84 7.16 -20.97
CA GLY A 23 -28.08 7.93 -20.78
C GLY A 23 -27.96 9.12 -19.81
N LEU A 24 -26.73 9.55 -19.48
CA LEU A 24 -26.49 10.68 -18.56
C LEU A 24 -26.55 12.06 -19.24
N GLY A 25 -26.66 12.09 -20.58
CA GLY A 25 -26.71 13.32 -21.35
C GLY A 25 -25.41 14.13 -21.34
N THR A 26 -25.52 15.45 -21.52
CA THR A 26 -24.35 16.35 -21.51
C THR A 26 -23.80 16.51 -20.10
N VAL A 27 -22.58 16.04 -19.89
CA VAL A 27 -21.88 16.13 -18.61
C VAL A 27 -20.89 17.30 -18.58
N SER A 28 -20.75 17.91 -17.41
CA SER A 28 -19.64 18.82 -17.10
C SER A 28 -18.55 18.10 -16.33
N PHE A 29 -17.31 18.52 -16.51
CA PHE A 29 -16.14 17.94 -15.85
C PHE A 29 -15.67 18.77 -14.67
N VAL A 30 -15.19 18.11 -13.62
CA VAL A 30 -14.54 18.73 -12.47
C VAL A 30 -13.18 18.08 -12.33
N ALA A 31 -12.12 18.88 -12.20
CA ALA A 31 -10.79 18.33 -11.91
C ALA A 31 -10.80 17.75 -10.50
N GLU A 32 -10.40 16.49 -10.37
CA GLU A 32 -10.31 15.78 -9.08
C GLU A 32 -9.59 16.57 -7.97
N PRO A 33 -8.40 17.16 -8.20
CA PRO A 33 -7.73 17.93 -7.15
C PRO A 33 -8.48 19.23 -6.79
N VAL A 34 -9.28 19.80 -7.70
CA VAL A 34 -10.14 20.95 -7.41
C VAL A 34 -11.34 20.53 -6.54
N ALA A 35 -11.93 19.37 -6.82
CA ALA A 35 -12.94 18.77 -5.95
C ALA A 35 -12.36 18.51 -4.55
N ALA A 36 -11.15 17.96 -4.46
CA ALA A 36 -10.47 17.74 -3.19
C ALA A 36 -10.19 19.04 -2.42
N ALA A 37 -9.77 20.11 -3.11
CA ALA A 37 -9.58 21.41 -2.47
C ALA A 37 -10.90 22.02 -1.96
N ALA A 38 -12.00 21.83 -2.70
CA ALA A 38 -13.32 22.24 -2.24
C ALA A 38 -13.77 21.46 -1.01
N TYR A 39 -13.56 20.14 -0.99
CA TYR A 39 -13.81 19.29 0.17
C TYR A 39 -13.02 19.76 1.40
N PHE A 40 -11.73 20.00 1.23
CA PHE A 40 -10.83 20.48 2.27
C PHE A 40 -11.33 21.77 2.94
N VAL A 41 -11.88 22.70 2.16
CA VAL A 41 -12.37 23.98 2.69
C VAL A 41 -13.78 23.86 3.26
N HIS A 42 -14.71 23.27 2.50
CA HIS A 42 -16.14 23.36 2.81
C HIS A 42 -16.67 22.23 3.68
N VAL A 43 -16.04 21.06 3.65
CA VAL A 43 -16.44 19.90 4.46
C VAL A 43 -15.57 19.81 5.71
N LEU A 44 -14.25 19.90 5.56
CA LEU A 44 -13.33 19.84 6.70
C LEU A 44 -13.17 21.17 7.44
N GLY A 45 -13.64 22.29 6.86
CA GLY A 45 -13.58 23.60 7.50
C GLY A 45 -12.18 24.22 7.56
N HIS A 46 -11.21 23.72 6.80
CA HIS A 46 -9.86 24.28 6.80
C HIS A 46 -9.81 25.62 6.06
N THR A 47 -9.02 26.55 6.60
CA THR A 47 -8.81 27.85 5.98
C THR A 47 -7.77 27.78 4.87
N MET A 48 -8.11 28.35 3.71
CA MET A 48 -7.19 28.50 2.59
C MET A 48 -7.25 29.95 2.08
N PRO A 49 -6.33 30.84 2.53
CA PRO A 49 -6.34 32.24 2.10
C PRO A 49 -6.10 32.40 0.60
N THR A 50 -6.68 33.43 -0.02
CA THR A 50 -6.40 33.77 -1.43
C THR A 50 -4.90 34.00 -1.64
N GLY A 51 -4.34 33.30 -2.64
CA GLY A 51 -2.91 33.28 -2.96
C GLY A 51 -2.12 32.17 -2.27
N SER A 52 -2.73 31.39 -1.37
CA SER A 52 -2.13 30.16 -0.81
C SER A 52 -2.41 28.95 -1.70
N VAL A 53 -1.66 27.88 -1.49
CA VAL A 53 -1.80 26.60 -2.22
C VAL A 53 -2.05 25.41 -1.31
N LEU A 54 -2.86 24.47 -1.78
CA LEU A 54 -3.07 23.17 -1.18
C LEU A 54 -2.35 22.14 -2.04
N VAL A 55 -1.53 21.30 -1.45
CA VAL A 55 -0.90 20.17 -2.14
C VAL A 55 -1.78 18.95 -1.94
N VAL A 56 -2.44 18.49 -3.00
CA VAL A 56 -3.25 17.27 -3.01
C VAL A 56 -2.35 16.11 -3.41
N HIS A 57 -2.18 15.11 -2.54
CA HIS A 57 -1.47 13.87 -2.80
C HIS A 57 -2.52 12.76 -2.96
N ASP A 58 -2.81 12.40 -4.21
CA ASP A 58 -3.80 11.39 -4.57
C ASP A 58 -3.11 10.08 -4.94
N MET A 59 -3.33 9.04 -4.15
CA MET A 59 -2.80 7.70 -4.41
C MET A 59 -3.96 6.71 -4.54
N GLY A 60 -4.31 6.43 -5.80
CA GLY A 60 -5.37 5.51 -6.16
C GLY A 60 -4.90 4.06 -6.26
N ALA A 61 -5.73 3.23 -6.88
CA ALA A 61 -5.41 1.82 -7.11
C ALA A 61 -4.35 1.62 -8.21
N GLY A 62 -4.30 2.50 -9.22
CA GLY A 62 -3.37 2.35 -10.36
C GLY A 62 -2.40 3.50 -10.57
N THR A 63 -2.66 4.68 -10.00
CA THR A 63 -1.81 5.86 -10.23
C THR A 63 -1.59 6.64 -8.94
N PHE A 64 -0.55 7.45 -9.00
CA PHE A 64 -0.20 8.44 -7.99
C PHE A 64 -0.13 9.79 -8.69
N ASP A 65 -0.90 10.75 -8.20
CA ASP A 65 -0.93 12.12 -8.69
C ASP A 65 -0.67 13.08 -7.52
N VAL A 66 0.18 14.09 -7.74
CA VAL A 66 0.35 15.20 -6.82
C VAL A 66 0.08 16.50 -7.54
N THR A 67 -0.86 17.28 -6.99
CA THR A 67 -1.31 18.54 -7.60
C THR A 67 -1.26 19.67 -6.58
N ALA A 68 -0.68 20.81 -6.98
CA ALA A 68 -0.85 22.06 -6.24
C ALA A 68 -2.08 22.80 -6.78
N VAL A 69 -3.01 23.12 -5.89
CA VAL A 69 -4.21 23.88 -6.17
C VAL A 69 -4.10 25.22 -5.46
N ALA A 70 -4.15 26.33 -6.18
CA ALA A 70 -4.16 27.67 -5.62
C ALA A 70 -5.58 28.14 -5.30
N ARG A 71 -5.73 28.88 -4.21
CA ARG A 71 -6.96 29.63 -3.93
C ARG A 71 -6.89 30.98 -4.62
N THR A 72 -7.81 31.23 -5.54
CA THR A 72 -7.98 32.53 -6.19
C THR A 72 -9.19 33.26 -5.62
N ALA A 73 -9.38 34.53 -6.00
CA ALA A 73 -10.59 35.28 -5.65
C ALA A 73 -11.87 34.67 -6.26
N ARG A 74 -11.74 33.84 -7.31
CA ARG A 74 -12.86 33.23 -8.05
C ARG A 74 -13.07 31.74 -7.74
N GLY A 75 -12.24 31.13 -6.91
CA GLY A 75 -12.34 29.71 -6.57
C GLY A 75 -10.97 29.04 -6.48
N PHE A 76 -10.84 27.89 -7.14
CA PHE A 76 -9.65 27.05 -7.10
C PHE A 76 -9.06 26.89 -8.51
N GLU A 77 -7.73 26.88 -8.60
CA GLU A 77 -7.02 26.73 -9.86
C GLU A 77 -5.84 25.77 -9.69
N VAL A 78 -5.65 24.87 -10.66
CA VAL A 78 -4.50 23.96 -10.67
C VAL A 78 -3.28 24.73 -11.18
N VAL A 79 -2.22 24.80 -10.36
CA VAL A 79 -0.99 25.55 -10.70
C VAL A 79 0.21 24.67 -11.00
N ALA A 80 0.23 23.43 -10.51
CA ALA A 80 1.26 22.45 -10.86
C ALA A 80 0.73 21.02 -10.69
N VAL A 81 1.19 20.12 -11.56
CA VAL A 81 0.87 18.69 -11.52
C VAL A 81 2.14 17.89 -11.72
N ALA A 82 2.31 16.83 -10.93
CA ALA A 82 3.27 15.76 -11.16
C ALA A 82 2.60 14.43 -10.75
N GLY A 83 3.20 13.30 -11.10
CA GLY A 83 2.59 12.00 -10.82
C GLY A 83 3.26 10.87 -11.59
N ARG A 84 2.72 9.67 -11.41
CA ARG A 84 3.17 8.42 -12.01
C ARG A 84 1.97 7.54 -12.31
N ASP A 85 1.88 7.13 -13.58
CA ASP A 85 0.87 6.21 -14.09
C ASP A 85 1.18 4.74 -13.72
N ASP A 86 2.39 4.48 -13.19
CA ASP A 86 2.95 3.17 -12.83
C ASP A 86 3.25 3.06 -11.32
N LEU A 87 2.43 3.73 -10.51
CA LEU A 87 2.57 3.74 -9.06
C LEU A 87 1.22 3.93 -8.39
N GLY A 88 0.56 2.86 -8.00
CA GLY A 88 -0.68 2.86 -7.23
C GLY A 88 -0.78 1.65 -6.29
N GLY A 89 -1.97 1.44 -5.74
CA GLY A 89 -2.26 0.31 -4.85
C GLY A 89 -1.90 -1.06 -5.45
N ALA A 90 -2.12 -1.28 -6.74
CA ALA A 90 -1.81 -2.53 -7.44
C ALA A 90 -0.29 -2.78 -7.56
N ASP A 91 0.51 -1.72 -7.67
CA ASP A 91 1.97 -1.84 -7.67
C ASP A 91 2.50 -2.17 -6.27
N LEU A 92 1.81 -1.68 -5.23
CA LEU A 92 2.10 -2.08 -3.85
C LEU A 92 1.71 -3.54 -3.59
N ASP A 93 0.61 -4.01 -4.18
CA ASP A 93 0.24 -5.44 -4.13
C ASP A 93 1.28 -6.30 -4.82
N ALA A 94 1.80 -5.86 -5.98
CA ALA A 94 2.88 -6.54 -6.69
C ALA A 94 4.16 -6.64 -5.84
N ALA A 95 4.58 -5.53 -5.22
CA ALA A 95 5.73 -5.51 -4.32
C ALA A 95 5.55 -6.47 -3.12
N LEU A 96 4.31 -6.61 -2.64
CA LEU A 96 3.98 -7.51 -1.54
C LEU A 96 3.99 -8.99 -1.98
N VAL A 97 3.51 -9.29 -3.19
CA VAL A 97 3.63 -10.63 -3.80
C VAL A 97 5.12 -11.02 -3.93
N ASP A 98 5.96 -10.10 -4.41
CA ASP A 98 7.41 -10.34 -4.53
C ASP A 98 8.07 -10.58 -3.16
N HIS A 99 7.63 -9.83 -2.14
CA HIS A 99 8.07 -10.03 -0.76
C HIS A 99 7.69 -11.43 -0.24
N LEU A 100 6.44 -11.85 -0.46
CA LEU A 100 5.97 -13.18 -0.07
C LEU A 100 6.72 -14.31 -0.79
N GLY A 101 7.06 -14.12 -2.07
CA GLY A 101 7.90 -15.05 -2.82
C GLY A 101 9.26 -15.25 -2.15
N THR A 102 9.88 -14.16 -1.70
CA THR A 102 11.21 -14.18 -1.06
C THR A 102 11.17 -14.68 0.39
N ALA A 103 10.21 -14.21 1.18
CA ALA A 103 10.16 -14.43 2.63
C ALA A 103 9.46 -15.74 3.02
N ALA A 104 8.41 -16.13 2.30
CA ALA A 104 7.63 -17.33 2.58
C ALA A 104 7.92 -18.50 1.61
N GLY A 105 8.89 -18.31 0.69
CA GLY A 105 9.26 -19.34 -0.29
C GLY A 105 8.15 -19.64 -1.31
N ILE A 106 7.27 -18.66 -1.55
CA ILE A 106 6.14 -18.76 -2.49
C ILE A 106 6.59 -18.38 -3.92
N ASP A 107 7.89 -18.55 -4.23
CA ASP A 107 8.41 -18.37 -5.59
C ASP A 107 8.02 -19.57 -6.46
N HIS A 108 6.81 -19.53 -7.00
CA HIS A 108 6.25 -20.59 -7.83
C HIS A 108 5.84 -20.06 -9.21
N PRO A 109 6.06 -20.82 -10.31
CA PRO A 109 5.69 -20.40 -11.66
C PRO A 109 4.24 -19.89 -11.84
N TRP A 110 3.26 -20.39 -11.08
CA TRP A 110 1.85 -19.97 -11.23
C TRP A 110 1.60 -18.53 -10.75
N VAL A 111 2.47 -17.97 -9.91
CA VAL A 111 2.37 -16.59 -9.43
C VAL A 111 2.63 -15.62 -10.58
N THR A 112 3.66 -15.89 -11.40
CA THR A 112 4.10 -15.00 -12.47
C THR A 112 3.60 -15.44 -13.85
N HIS A 113 3.66 -16.73 -14.17
CA HIS A 113 3.36 -17.33 -15.48
C HIS A 113 2.40 -18.53 -15.36
N PRO A 114 1.12 -18.32 -14.98
CA PRO A 114 0.16 -19.40 -14.88
C PRO A 114 -0.17 -20.01 -16.24
N ALA A 115 0.14 -21.28 -16.43
CA ALA A 115 -0.09 -22.02 -17.66
C ALA A 115 -1.50 -22.65 -17.71
N THR A 116 -1.99 -23.16 -16.59
CA THR A 116 -3.29 -23.86 -16.51
C THR A 116 -4.44 -22.95 -16.05
N VAL A 117 -5.68 -23.40 -16.24
CA VAL A 117 -6.88 -22.70 -15.70
C VAL A 117 -6.83 -22.64 -14.17
N GLU A 118 -6.37 -23.72 -13.54
CA GLU A 118 -6.22 -23.82 -12.10
C GLU A 118 -5.16 -22.84 -11.57
N GLU A 119 -3.99 -22.77 -12.21
CA GLU A 119 -2.94 -21.81 -11.85
C GLU A 119 -3.40 -20.37 -12.00
N ARG A 120 -4.18 -20.06 -13.06
CA ARG A 120 -4.80 -18.72 -13.22
C ARG A 120 -5.79 -18.42 -12.10
N ARG A 121 -6.51 -19.43 -11.60
CA ARG A 121 -7.42 -19.29 -10.46
C ARG A 121 -6.65 -19.04 -9.16
N TRP A 122 -5.60 -19.82 -8.90
CA TRP A 122 -4.73 -19.63 -7.73
C TRP A 122 -4.09 -18.27 -7.70
N ARG A 123 -3.57 -17.79 -8.85
CA ARG A 123 -3.03 -16.45 -8.95
C ARG A 123 -4.07 -15.40 -8.60
N ARG A 124 -5.29 -15.47 -9.13
CA ARG A 124 -6.35 -14.49 -8.80
C ARG A 124 -6.65 -14.48 -7.29
N LEU A 125 -6.83 -15.66 -6.69
CA LEU A 125 -7.08 -15.79 -5.25
C LEU A 125 -5.94 -15.18 -4.41
N LEU A 126 -4.67 -15.45 -4.77
CA LEU A 126 -3.53 -14.85 -4.09
C LEU A 126 -3.55 -13.33 -4.18
N TRP A 127 -3.80 -12.76 -5.36
CA TRP A 127 -3.82 -11.30 -5.56
C TRP A 127 -4.98 -10.62 -4.83
N ASP A 128 -6.15 -11.26 -4.80
CA ASP A 128 -7.32 -10.77 -4.04
C ASP A 128 -6.99 -10.76 -2.53
N ASP A 129 -6.40 -11.83 -2.01
CA ASP A 129 -6.01 -11.94 -0.60
C ASP A 129 -4.89 -10.97 -0.22
N VAL A 130 -3.89 -10.77 -1.09
CA VAL A 130 -2.82 -9.78 -0.89
C VAL A 130 -3.40 -8.37 -0.80
N THR A 131 -4.34 -8.03 -1.70
CA THR A 131 -5.02 -6.73 -1.67
C THR A 131 -5.77 -6.54 -0.35
N ALA A 132 -6.55 -7.55 0.06
CA ALA A 132 -7.30 -7.53 1.30
C ALA A 132 -6.39 -7.44 2.55
N ALA A 133 -5.25 -8.12 2.53
CA ALA A 133 -4.26 -8.08 3.61
C ALA A 133 -3.61 -6.71 3.71
N LYS A 134 -3.16 -6.11 2.59
CA LYS A 134 -2.63 -4.73 2.53
C LYS A 134 -3.63 -3.73 3.11
N GLU A 135 -4.89 -3.81 2.68
CA GLU A 135 -5.95 -2.93 3.18
C GLU A 135 -6.19 -3.13 4.68
N ARG A 136 -6.23 -4.38 5.15
CA ARG A 136 -6.39 -4.71 6.58
C ARG A 136 -5.23 -4.16 7.42
N LEU A 137 -4.00 -4.28 6.93
CA LEU A 137 -2.79 -3.82 7.61
C LEU A 137 -2.71 -2.29 7.76
N SER A 138 -3.53 -1.53 7.02
CA SER A 138 -3.69 -0.10 7.26
C SER A 138 -4.36 0.19 8.61
N ARG A 139 -5.07 -0.77 9.20
CA ARG A 139 -5.75 -0.64 10.51
C ARG A 139 -5.26 -1.65 11.55
N ALA A 140 -4.90 -2.86 11.13
CA ALA A 140 -4.40 -3.93 12.00
C ALA A 140 -2.86 -4.03 11.96
N ALA A 141 -2.28 -4.70 12.96
CA ALA A 141 -0.84 -4.97 13.00
C ALA A 141 -0.45 -6.22 12.17
N THR A 142 -1.40 -7.12 11.93
CA THR A 142 -1.21 -8.38 11.22
C THR A 142 -2.38 -8.69 10.28
N ALA A 143 -2.11 -9.49 9.25
CA ALA A 143 -3.09 -10.06 8.34
C ALA A 143 -2.66 -11.47 7.91
N GLU A 144 -3.60 -12.25 7.42
CA GLU A 144 -3.40 -13.60 6.88
C GLU A 144 -3.65 -13.58 5.38
N ILE A 145 -2.89 -14.39 4.65
CA ILE A 145 -2.98 -14.54 3.20
C ILE A 145 -3.05 -16.03 2.89
N LEU A 146 -4.11 -16.48 2.21
CA LEU A 146 -4.19 -17.86 1.76
C LEU A 146 -3.25 -18.06 0.56
N VAL A 147 -2.46 -19.14 0.59
CA VAL A 147 -1.56 -19.54 -0.49
C VAL A 147 -2.14 -20.78 -1.17
N PRO A 148 -2.91 -20.64 -2.28
CA PRO A 148 -3.84 -21.67 -2.74
C PRO A 148 -3.17 -22.99 -3.17
N ALA A 149 -1.98 -22.93 -3.79
CA ALA A 149 -1.29 -24.12 -4.27
C ALA A 149 -0.62 -24.93 -3.14
N ALA A 150 -0.22 -24.25 -2.07
CA ALA A 150 0.40 -24.87 -0.91
C ALA A 150 -0.63 -25.27 0.16
N GLY A 151 -1.85 -24.70 0.10
CA GLY A 151 -2.88 -24.90 1.13
C GLY A 151 -2.46 -24.37 2.51
N VAL A 152 -1.55 -23.39 2.53
CA VAL A 152 -1.03 -22.77 3.76
C VAL A 152 -1.49 -21.33 3.89
N GLU A 153 -1.51 -20.83 5.11
CA GLU A 153 -1.72 -19.42 5.42
C GLU A 153 -0.36 -18.77 5.71
N ALA A 154 -0.07 -17.69 5.00
CA ALA A 154 1.06 -16.83 5.32
C ALA A 154 0.59 -15.72 6.27
N HIS A 155 1.34 -15.49 7.35
CA HIS A 155 1.13 -14.35 8.23
C HIS A 155 1.98 -13.18 7.75
N LEU A 156 1.36 -12.01 7.65
CA LEU A 156 2.00 -10.77 7.25
C LEU A 156 1.80 -9.71 8.33
N THR A 157 2.88 -9.07 8.73
CA THR A 157 2.87 -7.96 9.68
C THR A 157 2.86 -6.61 8.97
N ARG A 158 2.42 -5.55 9.66
CA ARG A 158 2.53 -4.17 9.15
C ARG A 158 3.98 -3.80 8.83
N ALA A 159 4.94 -4.25 9.63
CA ALA A 159 6.35 -3.95 9.42
C ALA A 159 6.87 -4.58 8.11
N GLU A 160 6.44 -5.78 7.77
CA GLU A 160 6.78 -6.44 6.50
C GLU A 160 6.14 -5.73 5.30
N LEU A 161 4.86 -5.34 5.41
CA LEU A 161 4.22 -4.47 4.42
C LEU A 161 5.03 -3.19 4.22
N GLU A 162 5.33 -2.47 5.32
CA GLU A 162 6.06 -1.20 5.30
C GLU A 162 7.46 -1.35 4.69
N SER A 163 8.15 -2.47 4.96
CA SER A 163 9.42 -2.79 4.33
C SER A 163 9.29 -3.05 2.83
N ALA A 164 8.23 -3.74 2.40
CA ALA A 164 8.00 -4.07 1.00
C ALA A 164 7.61 -2.83 0.16
N VAL A 165 6.72 -1.98 0.69
CA VAL A 165 6.17 -0.83 -0.05
C VAL A 165 6.96 0.47 0.17
N GLY A 166 7.85 0.50 1.16
CA GLY A 166 8.61 1.68 1.56
C GLY A 166 9.32 2.41 0.41
N PRO A 167 10.04 1.72 -0.50
CA PRO A 167 10.68 2.36 -1.65
C PRO A 167 9.68 3.07 -2.58
N ALA A 168 8.57 2.42 -2.90
CA ALA A 168 7.53 2.97 -3.77
C ALA A 168 6.85 4.21 -3.15
N LEU A 169 6.56 4.17 -1.84
CA LEU A 169 6.04 5.33 -1.11
C LEU A 169 7.09 6.46 -1.01
N ALA A 170 8.38 6.14 -0.85
CA ALA A 170 9.42 7.16 -0.81
C ALA A 170 9.53 7.93 -2.13
N GLU A 171 9.30 7.28 -3.27
CA GLU A 171 9.26 7.93 -4.58
C GLU A 171 8.07 8.91 -4.71
N SER A 172 6.88 8.54 -4.24
CA SER A 172 5.71 9.46 -4.24
C SER A 172 5.92 10.66 -3.30
N VAL A 173 6.57 10.43 -2.15
CA VAL A 173 6.93 11.47 -1.19
C VAL A 173 7.97 12.43 -1.78
N ALA A 174 8.99 11.92 -2.48
CA ALA A 174 9.99 12.75 -3.14
C ALA A 174 9.37 13.66 -4.22
N ALA A 175 8.44 13.12 -5.02
CA ALA A 175 7.70 13.90 -6.01
C ALA A 175 6.85 15.00 -5.33
N THR A 176 6.21 14.68 -4.21
CA THR A 176 5.41 15.62 -3.42
C THR A 176 6.26 16.74 -2.84
N ALA A 177 7.41 16.41 -2.24
CA ALA A 177 8.34 17.39 -1.69
C ALA A 177 8.89 18.32 -2.78
N LYS A 178 9.27 17.77 -3.94
CA LYS A 178 9.75 18.56 -5.08
C LYS A 178 8.68 19.53 -5.58
N LEU A 179 7.44 19.08 -5.76
CA LEU A 179 6.34 19.93 -6.21
C LEU A 179 6.02 21.00 -5.16
N THR A 180 5.96 20.62 -3.88
CA THR A 180 5.70 21.55 -2.77
C THR A 180 6.75 22.66 -2.72
N ALA A 181 8.03 22.31 -2.82
CA ALA A 181 9.13 23.28 -2.85
C ALA A 181 9.01 24.25 -4.04
N ALA A 182 8.67 23.74 -5.23
CA ALA A 182 8.54 24.55 -6.44
C ALA A 182 7.42 25.60 -6.35
N VAL A 183 6.29 25.25 -5.73
CA VAL A 183 5.13 26.18 -5.60
C VAL A 183 5.23 27.11 -4.40
N THR A 184 6.04 26.77 -3.39
CA THR A 184 6.19 27.59 -2.18
C THR A 184 6.82 28.95 -2.49
N ALA A 185 7.79 29.00 -3.41
CA ALA A 185 8.52 30.24 -3.73
C ALA A 185 7.66 31.32 -4.43
N GLY A 186 6.53 30.94 -5.04
CA GLY A 186 5.69 31.85 -5.84
C GLY A 186 4.32 32.14 -5.22
N THR A 187 4.06 31.70 -3.99
CA THR A 187 2.72 31.74 -3.38
C THR A 187 2.78 32.39 -2.00
N ARG A 188 1.62 32.67 -1.40
CA ARG A 188 1.51 33.14 0.00
C ARG A 188 1.74 32.00 1.02
N GLY A 189 2.29 30.87 0.58
CA GLY A 189 2.55 29.70 1.39
C GLY A 189 1.60 28.53 1.10
N VAL A 190 1.94 27.39 1.70
CA VAL A 190 1.19 26.13 1.57
C VAL A 190 0.17 26.05 2.70
N ALA A 191 -1.12 26.03 2.36
CA ALA A 191 -2.23 25.88 3.29
C ALA A 191 -2.29 24.49 3.93
N GLY A 192 -1.87 23.44 3.21
CA GLY A 192 -1.84 22.07 3.69
C GLY A 192 -1.30 21.09 2.66
N VAL A 193 -1.07 19.86 3.11
CA VAL A 193 -0.90 18.67 2.26
C VAL A 193 -2.10 17.79 2.56
N PHE A 194 -2.90 17.44 1.56
CA PHE A 194 -4.14 16.69 1.74
C PHE A 194 -4.05 15.34 1.03
N LEU A 195 -4.28 14.26 1.78
CA LEU A 195 -4.20 12.90 1.27
C LEU A 195 -5.55 12.46 0.71
N VAL A 196 -5.53 11.99 -0.53
CA VAL A 196 -6.69 11.53 -1.30
C VAL A 196 -6.36 10.15 -1.89
N GLY A 197 -7.40 9.38 -2.21
CA GLY A 197 -7.24 8.04 -2.77
C GLY A 197 -7.05 6.96 -1.70
N GLY A 198 -7.59 5.76 -1.98
CA GLY A 198 -7.68 4.68 -0.99
C GLY A 198 -6.31 4.19 -0.48
N THR A 199 -5.29 4.20 -1.34
CA THR A 199 -3.92 3.77 -0.99
C THR A 199 -3.27 4.72 0.01
N SER A 200 -3.71 5.98 0.06
CA SER A 200 -3.20 6.96 1.02
C SER A 200 -3.53 6.65 2.49
N ARG A 201 -4.36 5.63 2.77
CA ARG A 201 -4.62 5.13 4.12
C ARG A 201 -3.42 4.44 4.78
N ILE A 202 -2.43 4.01 4.00
CA ILE A 202 -1.26 3.32 4.54
C ILE A 202 -0.54 4.27 5.53
N PRO A 203 -0.46 3.96 6.84
CA PRO A 203 0.03 4.91 7.85
C PRO A 203 1.47 5.39 7.63
N LEU A 204 2.28 4.54 6.99
CA LEU A 204 3.65 4.88 6.62
C LEU A 204 3.72 6.09 5.68
N LEU A 205 2.76 6.26 4.76
CA LEU A 205 2.76 7.39 3.82
C LEU A 205 2.68 8.73 4.58
N SER A 206 1.72 8.85 5.51
CA SER A 206 1.57 10.04 6.36
C SER A 206 2.85 10.33 7.16
N THR A 207 3.49 9.28 7.68
CA THR A 207 4.75 9.39 8.43
C THR A 207 5.90 9.90 7.55
N LEU A 208 6.05 9.35 6.35
CA LEU A 208 7.10 9.75 5.41
C LEU A 208 6.88 11.18 4.91
N LEU A 209 5.64 11.57 4.60
CA LEU A 209 5.30 12.95 4.23
C LEU A 209 5.60 13.94 5.35
N PHE A 210 5.23 13.61 6.60
CA PHE A 210 5.55 14.45 7.75
C PHE A 210 7.07 14.66 7.89
N ARG A 211 7.85 13.57 7.79
CA ARG A 211 9.32 13.63 7.86
C ARG A 211 9.93 14.45 6.72
N ALA A 212 9.41 14.31 5.50
CA ALA A 212 9.94 15.01 4.34
C ALA A 212 9.58 16.50 4.29
N LEU A 213 8.40 16.88 4.78
CA LEU A 213 7.85 18.23 4.64
C LEU A 213 7.88 19.06 5.93
N GLY A 214 8.10 18.42 7.09
CA GLY A 214 8.01 19.06 8.40
C GLY A 214 6.59 19.52 8.77
N ARG A 215 5.58 19.06 8.03
CA ARG A 215 4.17 19.43 8.19
C ARG A 215 3.31 18.18 8.12
N ALA A 216 2.42 18.03 9.10
CA ALA A 216 1.52 16.89 9.14
C ALA A 216 0.54 16.97 7.94
N PRO A 217 0.45 15.92 7.10
CA PRO A 217 -0.58 15.89 6.08
C PRO A 217 -1.96 15.72 6.74
N VAL A 218 -2.97 16.28 6.11
CA VAL A 218 -4.36 16.04 6.47
C VAL A 218 -4.78 14.72 5.85
N ALA A 219 -5.09 13.75 6.69
CA ALA A 219 -5.64 12.45 6.33
C ALA A 219 -7.04 12.34 6.91
N ILE A 220 -7.93 11.64 6.21
CA ILE A 220 -9.30 11.38 6.66
C ILE A 220 -9.59 9.88 6.60
N GLU A 221 -10.69 9.46 7.24
CA GLU A 221 -11.07 8.04 7.29
C GLU A 221 -11.46 7.49 5.89
N GLN A 222 -12.07 8.32 5.05
CA GLN A 222 -12.61 7.94 3.72
C GLN A 222 -12.04 8.77 2.57
N PRO A 223 -10.71 8.70 2.30
CA PRO A 223 -10.05 9.52 1.28
C PRO A 223 -10.54 9.26 -0.16
N GLU A 224 -11.15 8.10 -0.44
CA GLU A 224 -11.78 7.77 -1.73
C GLU A 224 -13.09 8.52 -1.99
N LEU A 225 -13.76 9.02 -0.96
CA LEU A 225 -15.03 9.77 -1.11
C LEU A 225 -14.81 11.26 -1.41
N VAL A 226 -13.62 11.78 -1.06
CA VAL A 226 -13.24 13.20 -1.15
C VAL A 226 -13.59 13.82 -2.50
N VAL A 227 -13.23 13.13 -3.58
CA VAL A 227 -13.41 13.62 -4.94
C VAL A 227 -14.89 13.67 -5.30
N ALA A 228 -15.64 12.63 -4.99
CA ALA A 228 -17.06 12.55 -5.29
C ALA A 228 -17.85 13.61 -4.51
N GLU A 229 -17.67 13.65 -3.19
CA GLU A 229 -18.34 14.62 -2.31
C GLU A 229 -17.90 16.06 -2.60
N GLY A 230 -16.60 16.26 -2.88
CA GLY A 230 -16.05 17.56 -3.24
C GLY A 230 -16.62 18.11 -4.55
N SER A 231 -16.92 17.24 -5.52
CA SER A 231 -17.35 17.65 -6.87
C SER A 231 -18.74 18.25 -6.94
N VAL A 232 -19.59 17.97 -5.94
CA VAL A 232 -20.98 18.46 -5.87
C VAL A 232 -21.14 19.71 -5.03
N LEU A 233 -20.05 20.22 -4.44
CA LEU A 233 -20.08 21.40 -3.60
C LEU A 233 -20.32 22.69 -4.40
N PRO A 234 -20.97 23.71 -3.79
CA PRO A 234 -21.20 24.99 -4.44
C PRO A 234 -19.89 25.69 -4.83
N GLY A 235 -19.88 26.35 -5.99
CA GLY A 235 -18.75 27.20 -6.42
C GLY A 235 -17.53 26.44 -6.94
N VAL A 236 -17.61 25.11 -7.07
CA VAL A 236 -16.57 24.29 -7.71
C VAL A 236 -16.53 24.59 -9.21
N PRO A 237 -15.39 25.04 -9.76
CA PRO A 237 -15.26 25.28 -11.20
C PRO A 237 -15.54 24.03 -12.01
N LYS A 238 -16.41 24.17 -13.01
CA LYS A 238 -16.74 23.14 -14.00
C LYS A 238 -16.02 23.43 -15.31
N ASP A 239 -15.76 22.37 -16.04
CA ASP A 239 -15.04 22.34 -17.31
C ASP A 239 -13.70 23.09 -17.22
N PRO A 240 -12.82 22.67 -16.29
CA PRO A 240 -11.56 23.36 -16.08
C PRO A 240 -10.74 23.33 -17.36
N ALA A 241 -10.13 24.48 -17.69
CA ALA A 241 -9.12 24.54 -18.72
C ALA A 241 -8.07 23.43 -18.47
N PRO A 242 -7.59 22.74 -19.51
CA PRO A 242 -6.51 21.79 -19.32
C PRO A 242 -5.35 22.49 -18.61
N ALA A 243 -4.82 21.88 -17.54
CA ALA A 243 -3.66 22.43 -16.85
C ALA A 243 -2.56 22.68 -17.89
N SER A 244 -2.01 23.89 -17.93
CA SER A 244 -0.89 24.17 -18.82
C SER A 244 0.19 23.14 -18.53
N ALA A 245 0.68 22.46 -19.56
CA ALA A 245 1.77 21.50 -19.46
C ALA A 245 2.87 22.05 -18.54
N ARG A 246 3.43 21.17 -17.69
CA ARG A 246 4.58 21.35 -16.77
C ARG A 246 5.27 22.72 -16.87
N PRO A 247 5.53 23.44 -15.76
CA PRO A 247 6.44 24.59 -15.83
C PRO A 247 7.71 24.18 -16.57
N THR A 248 7.97 24.80 -17.72
CA THR A 248 9.26 24.75 -18.36
C THR A 248 10.21 25.46 -17.41
N VAL A 249 10.94 24.68 -16.62
CA VAL A 249 12.24 25.14 -16.13
C VAL A 249 13.01 25.56 -17.39
N GLY A 250 13.42 26.83 -17.45
CA GLY A 250 14.05 27.43 -18.64
C GLY A 250 15.21 26.58 -19.17
N PRO A 251 15.54 26.68 -20.48
CA PRO A 251 16.44 25.76 -21.14
C PRO A 251 17.85 25.86 -20.55
N VAL A 252 18.31 24.78 -19.92
CA VAL A 252 19.74 24.48 -19.85
C VAL A 252 20.10 23.85 -21.20
N ALA A 253 20.98 24.50 -21.95
CA ALA A 253 21.47 23.98 -23.23
C ALA A 253 22.21 22.65 -23.01
N GLY A 254 21.79 21.61 -23.74
CA GLY A 254 22.37 20.26 -23.76
C GLY A 254 21.78 19.43 -24.91
N PRO A 255 22.49 18.40 -25.42
CA PRO A 255 22.70 18.21 -26.86
C PRO A 255 21.56 17.55 -27.64
N ALA A 256 21.75 17.56 -28.98
CA ALA A 256 20.89 17.12 -30.09
C ALA A 256 20.04 15.84 -29.85
N PRO A 257 18.90 15.71 -30.57
CA PRO A 257 17.90 14.68 -30.32
C PRO A 257 18.43 13.26 -30.53
N ALA A 258 18.17 12.40 -29.54
CA ALA A 258 18.46 10.98 -29.60
C ALA A 258 17.50 10.23 -30.53
N ALA A 259 18.06 9.25 -31.26
CA ALA A 259 17.38 8.34 -32.18
C ALA A 259 16.23 7.53 -31.53
N PRO A 260 15.28 6.99 -32.33
CA PRO A 260 14.15 6.22 -31.81
C PRO A 260 14.58 5.01 -30.99
N VAL A 261 13.90 4.83 -29.85
CA VAL A 261 14.16 3.79 -28.85
C VAL A 261 13.70 2.42 -29.39
N PRO A 262 14.55 1.38 -29.44
CA PRO A 262 14.14 0.03 -29.80
C PRO A 262 13.25 -0.61 -28.72
N PRO A 263 12.41 -1.60 -29.04
CA PRO A 263 11.57 -2.29 -28.05
C PRO A 263 12.42 -2.90 -26.93
N ARG A 264 11.89 -2.83 -25.69
CA ARG A 264 12.58 -3.24 -24.46
C ARG A 264 13.04 -4.71 -24.55
N PRO A 265 14.32 -5.02 -24.28
CA PRO A 265 14.73 -6.41 -24.09
C PRO A 265 14.25 -6.90 -22.71
N GLU A 266 13.71 -8.12 -22.66
CA GLU A 266 13.44 -8.85 -21.43
C GLU A 266 14.73 -8.98 -20.63
N ARG A 267 14.83 -8.27 -19.49
CA ARG A 267 15.95 -8.39 -18.56
C ARG A 267 15.49 -9.06 -17.26
N TRP A 268 15.37 -10.38 -17.31
CA TRP A 268 15.63 -11.21 -16.14
C TRP A 268 16.73 -12.22 -16.52
N ARG A 269 17.98 -11.90 -16.17
CA ARG A 269 19.07 -12.84 -15.89
C ARG A 269 20.39 -12.09 -15.63
N ARG A 270 20.88 -12.28 -14.39
CA ARG A 270 22.26 -12.13 -13.89
C ARG A 270 22.76 -10.66 -13.82
N TRP A 271 23.31 -10.19 -12.71
CA TRP A 271 24.44 -10.75 -11.96
C TRP A 271 24.34 -10.47 -10.45
N LEU A 272 24.57 -11.50 -9.63
CA LEU A 272 25.26 -11.35 -8.34
C LEU A 272 26.77 -11.41 -8.65
N PRO A 273 27.61 -10.46 -8.18
CA PRO A 273 29.02 -10.72 -8.08
C PRO A 273 29.23 -11.77 -6.97
N ALA A 274 29.87 -12.87 -7.34
CA ALA A 274 30.41 -13.85 -6.41
C ALA A 274 31.57 -13.20 -5.64
N ALA A 275 31.28 -12.62 -4.48
CA ALA A 275 32.24 -12.44 -3.38
C ALA A 275 31.48 -11.96 -2.14
N LEU A 276 31.78 -12.59 -0.99
CA LEU A 276 31.38 -12.22 0.38
C LEU A 276 30.06 -12.81 0.91
N MET A 277 30.10 -14.11 1.19
CA MET A 277 29.60 -14.65 2.47
C MET A 277 30.72 -15.51 3.08
N PRO A 278 30.88 -15.57 4.42
CA PRO A 278 29.80 -15.97 5.31
C PRO A 278 29.64 -15.14 6.59
N LEU A 279 28.40 -15.02 7.07
CA LEU A 279 28.01 -15.14 8.49
C LEU A 279 26.47 -15.20 8.57
N ALA A 280 25.90 -16.38 8.33
CA ALA A 280 24.53 -16.71 8.75
C ALA A 280 24.37 -18.23 8.87
N ALA A 281 25.18 -18.84 9.73
CA ALA A 281 24.96 -20.20 10.22
C ALA A 281 24.58 -20.12 11.70
N ALA A 282 23.35 -19.70 11.99
CA ALA A 282 22.80 -19.79 13.34
C ALA A 282 21.26 -19.94 13.38
N SER A 283 20.52 -19.60 12.32
CA SER A 283 19.05 -19.57 12.39
C SER A 283 18.35 -20.84 11.89
N ALA A 284 19.02 -21.66 11.07
CA ALA A 284 18.38 -22.85 10.46
C ALA A 284 18.33 -24.08 11.39
N THR A 285 19.21 -24.16 12.40
CA THR A 285 19.29 -25.32 13.30
C THR A 285 18.19 -25.30 14.36
N VAL A 286 17.64 -24.13 14.70
CA VAL A 286 16.59 -23.99 15.73
C VAL A 286 15.21 -24.41 15.20
N LEU A 287 14.90 -24.15 13.93
CA LEU A 287 13.61 -24.50 13.34
C LEU A 287 13.45 -26.02 13.10
N MET A 288 14.52 -26.72 12.73
CA MET A 288 14.50 -28.19 12.59
C MET A 288 14.34 -28.90 13.94
N ALA A 289 14.89 -28.34 15.03
CA ALA A 289 14.76 -28.91 16.37
C ALA A 289 13.32 -28.79 16.91
N VAL A 290 12.64 -27.66 16.67
CA VAL A 290 11.26 -27.45 17.13
C VAL A 290 10.28 -28.33 16.34
N GLY A 291 10.45 -28.46 15.03
CA GLY A 291 9.61 -29.37 14.21
C GLY A 291 9.73 -30.84 14.62
N THR A 292 10.94 -31.30 14.95
CA THR A 292 11.18 -32.70 15.34
C THR A 292 10.60 -33.02 16.73
N LEU A 293 10.62 -32.06 17.67
CA LEU A 293 10.03 -32.21 19.01
C LEU A 293 8.50 -32.27 18.97
N VAL A 294 7.85 -31.50 18.08
CA VAL A 294 6.38 -31.51 17.94
C VAL A 294 5.89 -32.83 17.34
N VAL A 295 6.59 -33.39 16.34
CA VAL A 295 6.24 -34.68 15.74
C VAL A 295 6.42 -35.84 16.73
N LEU A 296 7.47 -35.79 17.57
CA LEU A 296 7.69 -36.82 18.61
C LEU A 296 6.65 -36.74 19.73
N GLY A 297 6.25 -35.51 20.13
CA GLY A 297 5.23 -35.30 21.16
C GLY A 297 3.84 -35.81 20.76
N VAL A 298 3.45 -35.64 19.49
CA VAL A 298 2.17 -36.17 18.97
C VAL A 298 2.20 -37.70 18.86
N ALA A 299 3.34 -38.28 18.47
CA ALA A 299 3.49 -39.74 18.40
C ALA A 299 3.43 -40.41 19.79
N VAL A 300 4.10 -39.84 20.80
CA VAL A 300 4.08 -40.35 22.17
C VAL A 300 2.71 -40.12 22.83
N GLY A 301 2.09 -38.95 22.64
CA GLY A 301 0.74 -38.67 23.13
C GLY A 301 -0.31 -39.61 22.52
N GLY A 302 -0.19 -39.93 21.23
CA GLY A 302 -1.05 -40.91 20.55
C GLY A 302 -0.88 -42.33 21.09
N LEU A 303 0.36 -42.76 21.36
CA LEU A 303 0.64 -44.10 21.91
C LEU A 303 0.14 -44.27 23.36
N VAL A 304 0.32 -43.23 24.19
CA VAL A 304 -0.18 -43.22 25.58
C VAL A 304 -1.71 -43.18 25.60
N GLY A 305 -2.34 -42.34 24.78
CA GLY A 305 -3.80 -42.30 24.64
C GLY A 305 -4.38 -43.64 24.17
N TRP A 306 -3.72 -44.30 23.21
CA TRP A 306 -4.12 -45.62 22.71
C TRP A 306 -3.96 -46.74 23.75
N SER A 307 -2.91 -46.71 24.58
CA SER A 307 -2.75 -47.69 25.69
C SER A 307 -3.79 -47.50 26.81
N ILE A 308 -4.13 -46.25 27.15
CA ILE A 308 -5.15 -45.94 28.17
C ILE A 308 -6.54 -46.38 27.71
N LEU A 309 -6.88 -46.18 26.43
CA LEU A 309 -8.16 -46.60 25.85
C LEU A 309 -8.31 -48.12 25.73
N ASN A 310 -7.20 -48.88 25.66
CA ASN A 310 -7.21 -50.33 25.46
C ASN A 310 -6.82 -51.16 26.71
N GLY A 311 -6.73 -50.53 27.89
CA GLY A 311 -6.60 -51.24 29.18
C GLY A 311 -5.27 -51.98 29.38
N GLN A 312 -4.23 -51.67 28.61
CA GLN A 312 -2.90 -52.29 28.74
C GLN A 312 -2.07 -51.42 29.70
N GLY A 313 -2.08 -51.76 30.99
CA GLY A 313 -1.34 -51.04 32.01
C GLY A 313 0.18 -51.21 31.86
N PHE A 314 0.87 -50.15 31.44
CA PHE A 314 2.33 -50.05 31.53
C PHE A 314 2.67 -49.09 32.68
N LEU A 315 2.99 -49.63 33.85
CA LEU A 315 3.61 -48.86 34.94
C LEU A 315 5.11 -49.18 34.97
N PRO A 316 6.00 -48.22 34.64
CA PRO A 316 7.41 -48.39 34.93
C PRO A 316 7.64 -48.20 36.44
N ASN A 317 8.24 -49.21 37.05
CA ASN A 317 8.65 -49.25 38.45
C ASN A 317 9.83 -48.28 38.69
N TRP A 318 9.53 -47.07 39.17
CA TRP A 318 10.52 -46.11 39.65
C TRP A 318 10.60 -46.15 41.18
N GLY A 319 11.15 -47.22 41.72
CA GLY A 319 11.59 -47.23 43.11
C GLY A 319 12.96 -46.60 43.22
N TRP A 320 13.05 -45.32 43.61
CA TRP A 320 14.14 -44.67 44.36
C TRP A 320 13.75 -43.21 44.62
N LEU A 321 13.22 -42.91 45.81
CA LEU A 321 13.32 -41.63 46.54
C LEU A 321 12.68 -41.83 47.94
N PRO A 322 13.34 -41.47 49.06
CA PRO A 322 12.79 -41.68 50.39
C PRO A 322 11.68 -40.67 50.71
N ALA A 323 10.63 -41.17 51.37
CA ALA A 323 9.47 -40.40 51.81
C ALA A 323 9.85 -39.37 52.89
N ALA A 324 9.46 -38.11 52.70
CA ALA A 324 9.40 -37.10 53.74
C ALA A 324 7.92 -36.94 54.17
N PRO A 325 7.59 -37.00 55.48
CA PRO A 325 6.22 -36.87 55.94
C PRO A 325 5.76 -35.41 55.92
N TRP A 326 4.69 -35.12 55.17
CA TRP A 326 3.94 -33.87 55.28
C TRP A 326 2.99 -33.97 56.48
N SER A 327 3.22 -33.15 57.50
CA SER A 327 2.25 -32.83 58.55
C SER A 327 1.29 -31.75 58.03
N ALA A 328 -0.01 -32.05 58.01
CA ALA A 328 -1.07 -31.11 57.71
C ALA A 328 -1.47 -30.35 59.00
N GLU A 329 -1.44 -29.02 58.95
CA GLU A 329 -2.22 -28.18 59.86
C GLU A 329 -3.23 -27.34 59.04
N PRO A 330 -4.49 -27.23 59.49
CA PRO A 330 -5.55 -26.50 58.79
C PRO A 330 -5.50 -24.97 59.06
N PRO A 331 -6.17 -24.15 58.23
CA PRO A 331 -6.10 -22.69 58.33
C PRO A 331 -6.94 -22.16 59.51
N PRO A 332 -6.54 -21.05 60.16
CA PRO A 332 -7.39 -20.37 61.11
C PRO A 332 -8.35 -19.42 60.38
N GLY A 333 -9.63 -19.52 60.70
CA GLY A 333 -10.62 -18.49 60.41
C GLY A 333 -11.37 -18.14 61.69
N ALA A 334 -11.05 -16.98 62.27
CA ALA A 334 -11.87 -16.12 63.13
C ALA A 334 -11.05 -14.89 63.52
#